data_AF-A0A7K6ZAP1-F1
#
_entry.id   AF-A0A7K6ZAP1-F1
#
_cell.length_a   1.000
_cell.length_b   1.000
_cell.length_c   1.000
_cell.angle_alpha   90.00
_cell.angle_beta   90.00
_cell.angle_gamma   90.00
#
_symmetry.space_group_name_H-M   'P 1'
#
loop_
_entity.id
_entity.type
_entity.pdbx_description
1 polymer ?
#
loop_
_entity_poly.entity_id
_entity_poly.type
_entity_poly.pdbx_seq_one_letter_code
_entity_poly.pdbx_strand_id
1 'polypeptide(L)'
;TDVFICTSPIKKYRYCPYEKYAWVEKHFGPEFLEQIVLTRDKTVVSADLLIDDRPDITGAELNPSWEHVLFTACHNKHLQLKPPSRRLQSWTDDWKAILDSKR
;
A
#
# COMPACT_ATOMS: atom_id res chain seq x y z
N THR A 1 -0.77 -3.70 -16.15
CA THR A 1 -0.25 -3.37 -14.80
C THR A 1 -1.10 -4.14 -13.83
N ASP A 2 -0.48 -5.01 -13.06
CA ASP A 2 -1.17 -5.78 -12.03
C ASP A 2 -1.28 -4.95 -10.76
N VAL A 3 -2.40 -5.06 -10.05
CA VAL A 3 -2.71 -4.21 -8.89
C VAL A 3 -3.24 -5.08 -7.77
N PHE A 4 -2.60 -5.01 -6.60
CA PHE A 4 -3.02 -5.71 -5.39
C PHE A 4 -3.33 -4.73 -4.27
N ILE A 5 -4.40 -4.99 -3.50
CA ILE A 5 -4.65 -4.33 -2.20
C ILE A 5 -3.86 -5.09 -1.14
N CYS A 6 -2.66 -4.62 -0.83
CA CYS A 6 -1.83 -5.15 0.25
C CYS A 6 -2.17 -4.43 1.57
N THR A 7 -2.84 -5.12 2.50
CA THR A 7 -3.36 -4.50 3.74
C THR A 7 -3.08 -5.35 4.98
N SER A 8 -2.91 -4.69 6.12
CA SER A 8 -2.65 -5.38 7.39
C SER A 8 -3.90 -5.46 8.26
N PRO A 9 -4.23 -6.65 8.81
CA PRO A 9 -5.30 -6.76 9.79
C PRO A 9 -4.84 -6.19 11.14
N ILE A 10 -5.78 -5.69 11.94
CA ILE A 10 -5.50 -5.37 13.35
C ILE A 10 -5.36 -6.65 14.19
N LYS A 11 -4.68 -6.58 15.35
CA LYS A 11 -4.48 -7.74 16.23
C LYS A 11 -5.80 -8.34 16.75
N LYS A 12 -6.79 -7.49 17.05
CA LYS A 12 -8.16 -7.92 17.40
C LYS A 12 -8.92 -8.29 16.13
N TYR A 13 -8.54 -9.41 15.52
CA TYR A 13 -8.90 -9.75 14.15
C TYR A 13 -10.34 -10.23 13.95
N ARG A 14 -11.17 -10.37 14.99
CA ARG A 14 -12.49 -11.02 14.89
C ARG A 14 -13.37 -10.50 13.74
N TYR A 15 -13.30 -9.20 13.45
CA TYR A 15 -14.13 -8.57 12.42
C TYR A 15 -13.32 -8.00 11.24
N CYS A 16 -12.07 -7.60 11.49
CA CYS A 16 -11.29 -6.79 10.55
C CYS A 16 -11.00 -7.45 9.18
N PRO A 17 -10.58 -8.73 9.08
CA PRO A 17 -10.37 -9.39 7.80
C PRO A 17 -11.65 -9.42 6.97
N TYR A 18 -12.74 -9.97 7.54
CA TYR A 18 -14.02 -10.09 6.84
C TYR A 18 -14.52 -8.73 6.33
N GLU A 19 -14.55 -7.72 7.20
CA GLU A 19 -15.02 -6.38 6.83
C GLU A 19 -14.18 -5.72 5.74
N LYS A 20 -12.86 -6.02 5.68
CA LYS A 20 -12.01 -5.56 4.59
C LYS A 20 -12.38 -6.19 3.25
N TYR A 21 -12.62 -7.51 3.20
CA TYR A 21 -13.10 -8.18 1.99
C TYR A 21 -14.46 -7.64 1.56
N ALA A 22 -15.41 -7.53 2.49
CA ALA A 22 -16.74 -6.98 2.20
C ALA A 22 -16.68 -5.53 1.71
N TRP A 23 -15.76 -4.71 2.22
CA TRP A 23 -15.56 -3.34 1.76
C TRP A 23 -15.00 -3.30 0.34
N VAL A 24 -14.02 -4.15 0.01
CA VAL A 24 -13.48 -4.24 -1.34
C VAL A 24 -14.55 -4.70 -2.33
N GLU A 25 -15.30 -5.76 -2.02
CA GLU A 25 -16.41 -6.23 -2.87
C GLU A 25 -17.42 -5.13 -3.15
N LYS A 26 -17.83 -4.39 -2.10
CA LYS A 26 -18.81 -3.30 -2.21
C LYS A 26 -18.35 -2.17 -3.15
N HIS A 27 -17.06 -1.84 -3.14
CA HIS A 27 -16.54 -0.64 -3.81
C HIS A 27 -15.84 -0.92 -5.14
N PHE A 28 -15.30 -2.13 -5.33
CA PHE A 28 -14.55 -2.54 -6.52
C PHE A 28 -15.15 -3.76 -7.22
N GLY A 29 -16.16 -4.40 -6.64
CA GLY A 29 -16.79 -5.59 -7.20
C GLY A 29 -16.09 -6.90 -6.78
N PRO A 30 -16.76 -8.05 -7.01
CA PRO A 30 -16.28 -9.36 -6.57
C PRO A 30 -14.98 -9.80 -7.24
N GLU A 31 -14.74 -9.38 -8.49
CA GLU A 31 -13.51 -9.73 -9.23
C GLU A 31 -12.25 -9.18 -8.54
N PHE A 32 -12.35 -8.06 -7.83
CA PHE A 32 -11.22 -7.44 -7.15
C PHE A 32 -10.86 -8.13 -5.83
N LEU A 33 -11.66 -9.08 -5.36
CA LEU A 33 -11.36 -9.88 -4.16
C LEU A 33 -10.11 -10.75 -4.37
N GLU A 34 -9.88 -11.22 -5.60
CA GLU A 34 -8.69 -11.99 -6.00
C GLU A 34 -7.39 -11.15 -5.91
N GLN A 35 -7.52 -9.82 -5.78
CA GLN A 35 -6.39 -8.90 -5.70
C GLN A 35 -6.04 -8.49 -4.26
N ILE A 36 -6.65 -9.12 -3.24
CA ILE A 36 -6.37 -8.78 -1.84
C ILE A 36 -5.20 -9.62 -1.30
N VAL A 37 -4.19 -8.94 -0.77
CA VAL A 37 -3.12 -9.57 0.03
C VAL A 37 -3.25 -9.10 1.48
N LEU A 38 -3.72 -9.99 2.35
CA LEU A 38 -3.87 -9.70 3.78
C LEU A 38 -2.63 -10.17 4.55
N THR A 39 -1.76 -9.24 4.95
CA THR A 39 -0.50 -9.56 5.65
C THR A 39 -0.11 -8.53 6.70
N ARG A 40 0.47 -8.99 7.82
CA ARG A 40 1.10 -8.12 8.83
C ARG A 40 2.50 -7.68 8.43
N ASP A 41 3.12 -8.39 7.49
CA ASP A 41 4.44 -8.13 6.97
C ASP A 41 4.34 -7.92 5.45
N LYS A 42 4.48 -6.67 5.02
CA LYS A 42 4.43 -6.31 3.60
C LYS A 42 5.77 -6.47 2.91
N THR A 43 6.85 -6.64 3.66
CA THR A 43 8.21 -6.75 3.12
C THR A 43 8.40 -8.05 2.34
N VAL A 44 7.67 -9.10 2.72
CA VAL A 44 7.67 -10.41 2.03
C VAL A 44 6.80 -10.46 0.78
N VAL A 45 6.08 -9.38 0.45
CA VAL A 45 5.25 -9.28 -0.76
C VAL A 45 6.08 -8.56 -1.83
N SER A 46 6.33 -9.22 -2.95
CA SER A 46 7.07 -8.64 -4.07
C SER A 46 6.16 -7.81 -4.98
N ALA A 47 6.63 -6.60 -5.32
CA ALA A 47 6.03 -5.67 -6.29
C ALA A 47 7.09 -4.64 -6.73
N ASP A 48 6.78 -3.81 -7.73
CA ASP A 48 7.62 -2.67 -8.12
C ASP A 48 7.41 -1.44 -7.21
N LEU A 49 6.19 -1.26 -6.72
CA LEU A 49 5.75 -0.11 -5.93
C LEU A 49 4.87 -0.55 -4.76
N LEU A 50 5.02 0.14 -3.63
CA LEU A 50 4.08 0.11 -2.52
C LEU A 50 3.64 1.54 -2.21
N ILE A 51 2.37 1.87 -2.48
CA ILE A 51 1.76 3.14 -2.09
C ILE A 51 1.07 2.92 -0.73
N ASP A 52 1.60 3.53 0.33
CA ASP A 52 1.16 3.29 1.71
C ASP A 52 1.43 4.52 2.57
N ASP A 53 0.55 4.81 3.53
CA ASP A 53 0.64 5.99 4.38
C ASP A 53 1.54 5.80 5.63
N ARG A 54 1.93 4.57 5.94
CA ARG A 54 2.87 4.29 7.03
C ARG A 54 4.29 4.72 6.61
N PRO A 55 4.97 5.61 7.36
CA PRO A 55 6.31 6.09 6.99
C PRO A 55 7.37 4.99 6.99
N ASP A 56 7.41 4.19 8.07
CA ASP A 56 8.42 3.15 8.26
C ASP A 56 7.79 1.76 8.16
N ILE A 57 7.89 1.15 6.98
CA ILE A 57 7.40 -0.21 6.71
C ILE A 57 8.58 -1.18 6.80
N THR A 58 8.59 -1.95 7.89
CA THR A 58 9.63 -2.94 8.19
C THR A 58 9.03 -4.31 8.42
N GLY A 59 9.85 -5.34 8.29
CA GLY A 59 9.43 -6.74 8.38
C GLY A 59 10.63 -7.70 8.29
N ALA A 60 10.37 -8.92 7.88
CA ALA A 60 11.36 -9.99 7.76
C ALA A 60 12.33 -9.78 6.59
N GLU A 61 11.88 -9.20 5.49
CA GLU A 61 12.75 -8.88 4.35
C GLU A 61 13.43 -7.52 4.59
N LEU A 62 14.76 -7.53 4.56
CA LEU A 62 15.59 -6.34 4.83
C LEU A 62 15.62 -5.39 3.63
N ASN A 63 15.48 -5.93 2.41
CA ASN A 63 15.48 -5.16 1.17
C ASN A 63 14.22 -5.53 0.35
N PRO A 64 13.03 -4.99 0.71
CA PRO A 64 11.80 -5.24 -0.04
C PRO A 64 11.97 -4.87 -1.51
N SER A 65 11.35 -5.64 -2.41
CA SER A 65 11.52 -5.42 -3.85
C SER A 65 10.88 -4.12 -4.34
N TRP A 66 9.84 -3.66 -3.64
CA TRP A 66 9.09 -2.47 -4.00
C TRP A 66 9.78 -1.18 -3.56
N GLU A 67 9.64 -0.14 -4.37
CA GLU A 67 9.87 1.22 -3.88
C GLU A 67 8.66 1.71 -3.09
N HIS A 68 8.89 2.21 -1.87
CA HIS A 68 7.87 2.86 -1.07
C HIS A 68 7.58 4.26 -1.57
N VAL A 69 6.33 4.51 -1.93
CA VAL A 69 5.80 5.83 -2.20
C VAL A 69 4.88 6.21 -1.05
N LEU A 70 5.31 7.17 -0.22
CA LEU A 70 4.54 7.58 0.95
C LEU A 70 3.28 8.32 0.51
N PHE A 71 2.11 7.75 0.79
CA PHE A 71 0.84 8.44 0.57
C PHE A 71 0.59 9.45 1.69
N THR A 72 0.28 10.70 1.35
CA THR A 72 0.05 11.73 2.37
C THR A 72 -1.22 11.46 3.17
N ALA A 73 -1.07 11.46 4.49
CA ALA A 73 -2.15 11.37 5.45
C ALA A 73 -1.97 12.40 6.58
N CYS A 74 -3.02 12.64 7.36
CA CYS A 74 -3.01 13.65 8.43
C CYS A 74 -1.86 13.47 9.44
N HIS A 75 -1.47 12.22 9.69
CA HIS A 75 -0.44 11.84 10.65
C HIS A 75 1.00 11.88 10.08
N ASN A 76 1.19 11.90 8.76
CA ASN A 76 2.52 11.86 8.13
C ASN A 76 2.85 13.12 7.31
N LYS A 77 1.90 14.05 7.13
CA LYS A 77 2.05 15.24 6.27
C LYS A 77 3.18 16.19 6.67
N HIS A 78 3.61 16.14 7.92
CA HIS A 78 4.68 16.99 8.47
C HIS A 78 6.07 16.37 8.30
N LEU A 79 6.14 15.09 7.89
CA LEU A 79 7.40 14.38 7.75
C LEU A 79 8.13 14.84 6.49
N GLN A 80 9.37 15.29 6.67
CA GLN A 80 10.29 15.58 5.57
C GLN A 80 10.92 14.29 5.07
N LEU A 81 10.74 14.00 3.78
CA LEU A 81 11.37 12.87 3.13
C LEU A 81 12.76 13.28 2.64
N LYS A 82 13.72 12.36 2.79
CA LYS A 82 15.05 12.51 2.21
C LYS A 82 15.05 11.86 0.82
N PRO A 83 15.70 12.46 -0.19
CA PRO A 83 15.94 11.78 -1.46
C PRO A 83 16.63 10.42 -1.23
N PRO A 84 16.25 9.36 -1.97
CA PRO A 84 15.36 9.35 -3.14
C PRO A 84 13.88 9.07 -2.84
N SER A 85 13.44 9.08 -1.57
CA SER A 85 12.05 8.75 -1.20
C SER A 85 11.02 9.67 -1.88
N ARG A 86 9.92 9.09 -2.39
CA ARG A 86 8.83 9.81 -3.06
C ARG A 86 7.58 9.90 -2.19
N ARG A 87 6.76 10.91 -2.47
CA ARG A 87 5.46 11.14 -1.81
C ARG A 87 4.39 11.36 -2.87
N LEU A 88 3.23 10.74 -2.68
CA LEU A 88 2.00 11.03 -3.42
C LEU A 88 1.08 11.84 -2.50
N GLN A 89 0.79 13.10 -2.82
CA GLN A 89 0.02 13.97 -1.91
C GLN A 89 -1.47 13.60 -1.89
N SER A 90 -1.98 13.12 -3.01
CA SER A 90 -3.38 12.76 -3.18
C SER A 90 -3.56 11.87 -4.40
N TRP A 91 -4.75 11.29 -4.57
CA TRP A 91 -5.09 10.58 -5.82
C TRP A 91 -5.33 11.50 -7.02
N THR A 92 -5.40 12.82 -6.82
CA THR A 92 -5.47 13.81 -7.93
C THR A 92 -4.09 14.19 -8.48
N ASP A 93 -3.02 13.80 -7.78
CA ASP A 93 -1.65 13.96 -8.26
C ASP A 93 -1.34 12.98 -9.40
N ASP A 94 -0.22 13.19 -10.09
CA ASP A 94 0.22 12.35 -11.20
C ASP A 94 0.85 11.02 -10.74
N TRP A 95 0.00 10.14 -10.21
CA TRP A 95 0.39 8.76 -9.89
C TRP A 95 0.80 7.96 -11.14
N LYS A 96 0.35 8.35 -12.34
CA LYS A 96 0.71 7.66 -13.58
C LYS A 96 2.19 7.85 -13.89
N ALA A 97 2.73 9.06 -13.73
CA ALA A 97 4.17 9.31 -13.87
C ALA A 97 5.02 8.46 -12.91
N ILE A 98 4.52 8.17 -11.70
CA ILE A 98 5.20 7.27 -10.74
C ILE A 98 5.24 5.84 -11.25
N LEU A 99 4.13 5.36 -11.84
CA LEU A 99 4.05 4.03 -12.45
C LEU A 99 4.94 3.94 -13.71
N ASP A 100 4.88 4.95 -14.57
CA ASP A 100 5.64 4.98 -15.82
C ASP A 100 7.15 5.04 -15.56
N SER A 101 7.60 5.57 -14.41
CA SER A 101 9.02 5.55 -14.02
C SER A 101 9.55 4.15 -13.64
N LYS A 102 8.70 3.12 -13.64
CA LYS A 102 9.06 1.72 -13.35
C LYS A 102 8.97 0.81 -14.57
N ARG A 103 8.55 1.36 -15.72
CA ARG A 103 8.47 0.63 -17.00
C ARG A 103 9.81 0.58 -17.72
#